data_AF-A0A1S3QVP1-F1
#
_entry.id   AF-A0A1S3QVP1-F1
#
_cell.length_a   1.000
_cell.length_b   1.000
_cell.length_c   1.000
_cell.angle_alpha   90.00
_cell.angle_beta   90.00
_cell.angle_gamma   90.00
#
_symmetry.space_group_name_H-M   'P 1'
#
loop_
_entity.id
_entity.type
_entity.pdbx_description
1 polymer ?
#
loop_
_entity_poly.entity_id
_entity_poly.type
_entity_poly.pdbx_seq_one_letter_code
_entity_poly.pdbx_strand_id
1 'polypeptide(L)'
;MLVLVQDSTHWIQIEPLTSTVQGMTMFRHRTPKGSYECTVSGLRWLCERDVILKYHFRNWEPYSQLLKDMQYTQGGPLLDIAMELGELEEVHLPHFVCLGTNPSLRNEMKILHVEEHGVSLEEVHEVTRFHAKILHPKFSLISVILRLLSLNVDVHCDVVLYMAVKRSTVISRLYMLLRNSSQKEAVQEREKNQVSQGYSELVLSSPYGSLKLNSWFALKNPHSTSINPEKIQLLPADTTPSCCKMIIRNTGVDIEMELIGDDERTVWRDMVPIDEYITETHSTSK
;
A
#
# COMPACT_ATOMS: atom_id res chain seq x y z
N MET A 1 13.07 -23.07 -12.45
CA MET A 1 13.27 -23.35 -11.02
C MET A 1 13.24 -22.01 -10.31
N LEU A 2 12.13 -21.70 -9.63
CA LEU A 2 11.92 -20.43 -8.90
C LEU A 2 12.79 -20.46 -7.64
N VAL A 3 13.93 -19.79 -7.66
CA VAL A 3 14.75 -19.61 -6.45
C VAL A 3 14.21 -18.38 -5.72
N LEU A 4 13.09 -18.54 -4.99
CA LEU A 4 12.70 -17.55 -3.99
C LEU A 4 13.95 -17.20 -3.18
N VAL A 5 14.36 -15.92 -3.15
CA VAL A 5 15.29 -15.46 -2.12
C VAL A 5 14.50 -15.59 -0.83
N GLN A 6 14.65 -16.75 -0.21
CA GLN A 6 13.88 -17.13 0.96
C GLN A 6 14.39 -16.25 2.09
N ASP A 7 13.49 -15.47 2.67
CA ASP A 7 13.75 -14.70 3.88
C ASP A 7 14.18 -15.70 4.97
N SER A 8 15.48 -15.76 5.26
CA SER A 8 16.03 -16.74 6.20
C SER A 8 15.64 -16.42 7.65
N THR A 9 15.14 -15.19 7.87
CA THR A 9 14.84 -14.66 9.20
C THR A 9 13.35 -14.84 9.50
N HIS A 10 13.05 -15.45 10.65
CA HIS A 10 11.68 -15.51 11.15
C HIS A 10 11.34 -14.18 11.84
N TRP A 11 10.40 -13.43 11.26
CA TRP A 11 9.94 -12.14 11.79
C TRP A 11 8.76 -12.34 12.74
N ILE A 12 8.89 -11.83 13.97
CA ILE A 12 7.77 -11.80 14.92
C ILE A 12 6.83 -10.66 14.51
N GLN A 13 5.63 -11.00 14.05
CA GLN A 13 4.62 -10.02 13.69
C GLN A 13 4.03 -9.36 14.93
N ILE A 14 4.04 -8.03 14.97
CA ILE A 14 3.52 -7.25 16.09
C ILE A 14 2.73 -6.03 15.61
N GLU A 15 1.69 -5.68 16.36
CA GLU A 15 0.94 -4.45 16.14
C GLU A 15 1.59 -3.25 16.88
N PRO A 16 1.52 -2.04 16.30
CA PRO A 16 1.99 -0.83 16.96
C PRO A 16 0.97 -0.30 17.98
N LEU A 17 1.47 0.37 19.01
CA LEU A 17 0.66 1.33 19.74
C LEU A 17 0.42 2.54 18.83
N THR A 18 -0.85 2.83 18.57
CA THR A 18 -1.28 3.91 17.67
C THR A 18 -1.79 5.11 18.48
N SER A 19 -1.33 6.31 18.13
CA SER A 19 -1.85 7.57 18.70
C SER A 19 -1.96 8.65 17.63
N THR A 20 -2.72 9.70 17.90
CA THR A 20 -2.83 10.86 17.00
C THR A 20 -2.16 12.07 17.62
N VAL A 21 -1.17 12.64 16.93
CA VAL A 21 -0.44 13.84 17.37
C VAL A 21 -0.55 14.88 16.27
N GLN A 22 -1.17 16.02 16.57
CA GLN A 22 -1.40 17.11 15.59
C GLN A 22 -2.10 16.65 14.30
N GLY A 23 -3.00 15.67 14.41
CA GLY A 23 -3.72 15.09 13.27
C GLY A 23 -2.94 14.03 12.48
N MET A 24 -1.70 13.71 12.86
CA MET A 24 -0.91 12.63 12.28
C MET A 24 -1.00 11.37 13.13
N THR A 25 -1.17 10.23 12.49
CA THR A 25 -1.13 8.91 13.13
C THR A 25 0.31 8.51 13.41
N MET A 26 0.65 8.35 14.68
CA MET A 26 1.95 7.92 15.17
C MET A 26 1.90 6.44 15.57
N PHE A 27 2.92 5.69 15.16
CA PHE A 27 3.12 4.30 15.52
C PHE A 27 4.29 4.18 16.49
N ARG A 28 4.14 3.34 17.51
CA ARG A 28 5.18 3.10 18.51
C ARG A 28 5.29 1.63 18.85
N HIS A 29 6.52 1.13 18.89
CA HIS A 29 6.84 -0.21 19.37
C HIS A 29 7.81 -0.14 20.55
N ARG A 30 7.66 -1.09 21.47
CA ARG A 30 8.65 -1.40 22.50
C ARG A 30 8.96 -2.87 22.39
N THR A 31 10.18 -3.21 21.99
CA THR A 31 10.58 -4.59 21.73
C THR A 31 11.88 -4.92 22.43
N PRO A 32 12.02 -6.10 23.07
CA PRO A 32 13.32 -6.61 23.50
C PRO A 32 14.14 -7.07 22.29
N LYS A 33 15.36 -7.58 22.54
CA LYS A 33 16.19 -8.22 21.51
C LYS A 33 15.37 -9.19 20.64
N GLY A 34 15.48 -9.07 19.32
CA GLY A 34 14.80 -9.94 18.36
C GLY A 34 14.62 -9.32 16.98
N SER A 35 13.85 -10.01 16.14
CA SER A 35 13.50 -9.62 14.78
C SER A 35 11.98 -9.48 14.66
N TYR A 36 11.50 -8.30 14.27
CA TYR A 36 10.08 -7.96 14.29
C TYR A 36 9.60 -7.40 12.95
N GLU A 37 8.32 -7.62 12.65
CA GLU A 37 7.61 -7.02 11.53
C GLU A 37 6.36 -6.30 12.06
N CYS A 38 6.20 -5.03 11.70
CA CYS A 38 4.96 -4.32 12.00
C CYS A 38 3.87 -4.76 11.03
N THR A 39 2.75 -5.25 11.56
CA THR A 39 1.59 -5.71 10.77
C THR A 39 0.88 -4.58 10.01
N VAL A 40 1.07 -3.32 10.42
CA VAL A 40 0.43 -2.15 9.80
C VAL A 40 1.26 -1.58 8.66
N SER A 41 2.56 -1.40 8.86
CA SER A 41 3.45 -0.75 7.89
C SER A 41 4.28 -1.72 7.05
N GLY A 42 4.41 -2.98 7.49
CA GLY A 42 5.36 -3.92 6.93
C GLY A 42 6.82 -3.58 7.27
N LEU A 43 7.10 -2.55 8.05
CA LEU A 43 8.46 -2.21 8.50
C LEU A 43 9.04 -3.36 9.33
N ARG A 44 10.27 -3.78 9.04
CA ARG A 44 10.97 -4.81 9.81
C ARG A 44 12.25 -4.27 10.43
N TRP A 45 12.60 -4.79 11.59
CA TRP A 45 13.83 -4.42 12.27
C TRP A 45 14.41 -5.56 13.11
N LEU A 46 15.74 -5.56 13.21
CA LEU A 46 16.50 -6.40 14.12
C LEU A 46 17.15 -5.52 15.19
N CYS A 47 17.00 -5.89 16.45
CA CYS A 47 17.68 -5.23 17.56
C CYS A 47 18.33 -6.25 18.49
N GLU A 48 19.51 -5.92 19.00
CA GLU A 48 20.27 -6.76 19.95
C GLU A 48 20.01 -6.40 21.42
N ARG A 49 19.23 -5.34 21.65
CA ARG A 49 18.85 -4.83 22.97
C ARG A 49 17.40 -4.36 22.96
N ASP A 50 16.90 -3.98 24.13
CA ASP A 50 15.61 -3.33 24.26
C ASP A 50 15.61 -1.99 23.50
N VAL A 51 14.60 -1.83 22.65
CA VAL A 51 14.43 -0.62 21.85
C VAL A 51 13.02 -0.06 21.98
N ILE A 52 12.93 1.24 21.77
CA ILE A 52 11.67 1.95 21.60
C ILE A 52 11.75 2.73 20.29
N LEU A 53 10.98 2.26 19.32
CA LEU A 53 10.88 2.81 17.97
C LEU A 53 9.58 3.60 17.86
N LYS A 54 9.65 4.79 17.29
CA LYS A 54 8.50 5.57 16.85
C LYS A 54 8.63 5.91 15.38
N TYR A 55 7.52 5.91 14.67
CA TYR A 55 7.50 6.42 13.31
C TYR A 55 6.11 6.88 12.88
N HIS A 56 6.05 7.60 11.78
CA HIS A 56 4.81 7.86 11.07
C HIS A 56 5.05 8.00 9.56
N PHE A 57 3.97 7.85 8.80
CA PHE A 57 4.00 8.10 7.36
C PHE A 57 4.07 9.60 7.07
N ARG A 58 4.77 9.96 6.00
CA ARG A 58 4.88 11.33 5.48
C ARG A 58 4.41 11.38 4.04
N ASN A 59 3.96 12.56 3.64
CA ASN A 59 3.57 12.81 2.25
C ASN A 59 4.82 12.99 1.38
N TRP A 60 4.81 12.35 0.21
CA TRP A 60 5.84 12.47 -0.81
C TRP A 60 5.73 13.75 -1.65
N GLU A 61 4.59 14.44 -1.65
CA GLU A 61 4.31 15.62 -2.48
C GLU A 61 5.43 16.68 -2.44
N PRO A 62 5.98 17.07 -1.27
CA PRO A 62 7.09 18.04 -1.19
C PRO A 62 8.38 17.60 -1.90
N TYR A 63 8.58 16.29 -2.10
CA TYR A 63 9.80 15.72 -2.67
C TYR A 63 9.62 15.22 -4.10
N SER A 64 8.41 15.33 -4.66
CA SER A 64 8.05 14.78 -5.97
C SER A 64 8.91 15.35 -7.11
N GLN A 65 9.13 16.67 -7.14
CA GLN A 65 9.97 17.31 -8.15
C GLN A 65 11.44 16.96 -7.97
N LEU A 66 11.93 16.96 -6.72
CA LEU A 66 13.31 16.59 -6.39
C LEU A 66 13.66 15.18 -6.87
N LEU A 67 12.77 14.21 -6.66
CA LEU A 67 12.96 12.85 -7.16
C LEU A 67 13.10 12.82 -8.69
N LYS A 68 12.24 13.54 -9.41
CA LYS A 68 12.28 13.62 -10.87
C LYS A 68 13.58 14.23 -11.37
N ASP A 69 14.05 15.29 -10.73
CA ASP A 69 15.31 15.94 -11.07
C ASP A 69 16.50 14.97 -10.88
N MET A 70 16.45 14.14 -9.83
CA MET A 70 17.45 13.08 -9.57
C MET A 70 17.26 11.81 -10.42
N GLN A 71 16.24 11.75 -11.30
CA GLN A 71 15.87 10.59 -12.12
C GLN A 71 15.37 9.37 -11.32
N TYR A 72 14.68 9.61 -10.21
CA TYR A 72 14.04 8.59 -9.37
C TYR A 72 12.51 8.81 -9.24
N THR A 73 11.83 7.78 -8.76
CA THR A 73 10.47 7.79 -8.25
C THR A 73 10.43 7.11 -6.88
N GLN A 74 9.28 7.15 -6.22
CA GLN A 74 9.03 6.46 -4.96
C GLN A 74 9.19 4.94 -5.17
N GLY A 75 9.82 4.24 -4.24
CA GLY A 75 9.87 2.77 -4.20
C GLY A 75 9.04 2.15 -3.08
N GLY A 76 8.66 2.96 -2.08
CA GLY A 76 7.93 2.54 -0.89
C GLY A 76 7.35 3.73 -0.14
N PRO A 77 6.91 3.55 1.12
CA PRO A 77 6.34 4.60 1.91
C PRO A 77 7.45 5.49 2.49
N LEU A 78 7.19 6.80 2.55
CA LEU A 78 8.07 7.74 3.23
C LEU A 78 7.82 7.71 4.73
N LEU A 79 8.83 7.32 5.50
CA LEU A 79 8.73 7.10 6.94
C LEU A 79 9.60 8.11 7.69
N ASP A 80 9.01 8.82 8.64
CA ASP A 80 9.76 9.60 9.62
C ASP A 80 9.99 8.72 10.83
N ILE A 81 11.21 8.19 10.97
CA ILE A 81 11.55 7.21 12.02
C ILE A 81 12.41 7.89 13.09
N ALA A 82 12.13 7.60 14.35
CA ALA A 82 12.90 8.07 15.49
C ALA A 82 13.03 6.97 16.57
N MET A 83 14.19 6.91 17.19
CA MET A 83 14.44 6.05 18.35
C MET A 83 14.24 6.86 19.63
N GLU A 84 13.41 6.36 20.55
CA GLU A 84 13.36 6.89 21.92
C GLU A 84 14.35 6.17 22.84
N LEU A 85 14.69 4.92 22.51
CA LEU A 85 15.62 4.10 23.26
C LEU A 85 16.31 3.10 22.33
N GLY A 86 17.63 2.98 22.51
CA GLY A 86 18.45 1.97 21.84
C GLY A 86 18.70 2.25 20.36
N GLU A 87 19.28 1.27 19.69
CA GLU A 87 19.69 1.32 18.28
C GLU A 87 19.25 0.03 17.58
N LEU A 88 19.03 0.12 16.27
CA LEU A 88 18.67 -1.02 15.44
C LEU A 88 19.90 -1.52 14.69
N GLU A 89 20.09 -2.83 14.63
CA GLU A 89 21.17 -3.44 13.84
C GLU A 89 20.83 -3.41 12.36
N GLU A 90 19.57 -3.73 12.05
CA GLU A 90 19.07 -3.83 10.69
C GLU A 90 17.66 -3.23 10.61
N VAL A 91 17.35 -2.58 9.50
CA VAL A 91 16.00 -2.20 9.12
C VAL A 91 15.72 -2.66 7.71
N HIS A 92 14.55 -3.24 7.50
CA HIS A 92 14.07 -3.57 6.18
C HIS A 92 12.88 -2.66 5.85
N LEU A 93 13.12 -1.74 4.93
CA LEU A 93 12.12 -0.79 4.46
C LEU A 93 11.22 -1.47 3.42
N PRO A 94 9.90 -1.43 3.58
CA PRO A 94 8.98 -2.04 2.64
C PRO A 94 8.98 -1.30 1.31
N HIS A 95 8.80 -2.03 0.20
CA HIS A 95 8.61 -1.48 -1.13
C HIS A 95 7.42 -2.15 -1.84
N PHE A 96 6.90 -1.51 -2.88
CA PHE A 96 5.75 -2.03 -3.65
C PHE A 96 6.16 -2.98 -4.80
N VAL A 97 7.43 -2.98 -5.17
CA VAL A 97 7.97 -3.80 -6.26
C VAL A 97 7.98 -5.27 -5.86
N CYS A 98 7.50 -6.16 -6.74
CA CYS A 98 7.59 -7.61 -6.59
C CYS A 98 8.93 -8.08 -7.15
N LEU A 99 9.95 -8.10 -6.30
CA LEU A 99 11.25 -8.60 -6.68
C LEU A 99 11.28 -10.11 -6.49
N GLY A 100 10.83 -10.86 -7.49
CA GLY A 100 10.84 -12.32 -7.42
C GLY A 100 12.25 -12.86 -7.12
N THR A 101 13.04 -13.10 -8.17
CA THR A 101 14.42 -13.59 -8.04
C THR A 101 15.37 -12.77 -8.90
N ASN A 102 14.95 -11.57 -9.32
CA ASN A 102 15.67 -10.75 -10.28
C ASN A 102 16.63 -9.80 -9.53
N PRO A 103 17.93 -10.16 -9.40
CA PRO A 103 18.86 -9.41 -8.57
C PRO A 103 19.26 -8.08 -9.22
N SER A 104 18.99 -7.90 -10.52
CA SER A 104 19.42 -6.69 -11.26
C SER A 104 18.72 -5.43 -10.77
N LEU A 105 17.50 -5.56 -10.22
CA LEU A 105 16.73 -4.44 -9.70
C LEU A 105 17.29 -3.87 -8.40
N ARG A 106 18.21 -4.57 -7.71
CA ARG A 106 18.94 -4.02 -6.56
C ARG A 106 19.65 -2.72 -6.94
N ASN A 107 20.29 -2.68 -8.12
CA ASN A 107 21.06 -1.52 -8.57
C ASN A 107 20.16 -0.34 -8.97
N GLU A 108 18.86 -0.60 -9.14
CA GLU A 108 17.86 0.39 -9.49
C GLU A 108 17.22 1.02 -8.25
N MET A 109 17.44 0.45 -7.06
CA MET A 109 16.95 0.95 -5.78
C MET A 109 18.03 1.69 -5.00
N LYS A 110 17.63 2.77 -4.34
CA LYS A 110 18.43 3.48 -3.33
C LYS A 110 17.59 3.76 -2.11
N ILE A 111 18.25 4.03 -1.00
CA ILE A 111 17.59 4.59 0.17
C ILE A 111 17.78 6.10 0.15
N LEU A 112 16.65 6.82 0.13
CA LEU A 112 16.61 8.26 0.32
C LEU A 112 16.60 8.57 1.81
N HIS A 113 17.47 9.47 2.22
CA HIS A 113 17.41 10.16 3.50
C HIS A 113 17.13 11.64 3.25
N VAL A 114 16.15 12.19 3.96
CA VAL A 114 15.84 13.62 3.95
C VAL A 114 16.31 14.23 5.26
N GLU A 115 17.24 15.17 5.14
CA GLU A 115 17.94 15.83 6.25
C GLU A 115 17.58 17.32 6.28
N GLU A 116 17.97 18.05 7.33
CA GLU A 116 17.65 19.47 7.50
C GLU A 116 18.13 20.34 6.34
N HIS A 117 19.25 19.97 5.69
CA HIS A 117 19.89 20.77 4.65
C HIS A 117 19.89 20.11 3.26
N GLY A 118 19.07 19.07 3.05
CA GLY A 118 18.95 18.45 1.74
C GLY A 118 18.56 16.97 1.79
N VAL A 119 19.06 16.21 0.83
CA VAL A 119 18.86 14.77 0.75
C VAL A 119 20.18 14.05 0.50
N SER A 120 20.30 12.84 1.04
CA SER A 120 21.41 11.95 0.78
C SER A 120 20.88 10.59 0.30
N LEU A 121 21.70 9.88 -0.49
CA LEU A 121 21.35 8.56 -1.04
C LEU A 121 22.30 7.51 -0.47
N GLU A 122 21.74 6.43 0.04
CA GLU A 122 22.45 5.26 0.55
C GLU A 122 22.22 4.05 -0.37
N GLU A 123 23.27 3.23 -0.53
CA GLU A 123 23.18 1.96 -1.24
C GLU A 123 22.40 0.93 -0.43
N VAL A 124 21.48 0.22 -1.07
CA VAL A 124 20.77 -0.86 -0.40
C VAL A 124 21.73 -2.00 -0.10
N HIS A 125 21.75 -2.50 1.14
CA HIS A 125 22.60 -3.62 1.52
C HIS A 125 22.14 -4.91 0.81
N GLU A 126 20.88 -5.26 1.00
CA GLU A 126 20.24 -6.44 0.44
C GLU A 126 18.80 -6.10 0.03
N VAL A 127 18.31 -6.72 -1.03
CA VAL A 127 16.91 -6.56 -1.43
C VAL A 127 16.24 -7.93 -1.45
N THR A 128 15.11 -8.03 -0.75
CA THR A 128 14.25 -9.20 -0.69
C THR A 128 13.02 -8.98 -1.57
N ARG A 129 12.05 -9.90 -1.53
CA ARG A 129 10.86 -9.79 -2.38
C ARG A 129 10.06 -8.50 -2.18
N PHE A 130 10.02 -7.98 -0.96
CA PHE A 130 9.19 -6.84 -0.57
C PHE A 130 9.92 -5.79 0.26
N HIS A 131 11.21 -5.98 0.55
CA HIS A 131 11.96 -5.06 1.40
C HIS A 131 13.38 -4.80 0.94
N ALA A 132 13.83 -3.58 1.18
CA ALA A 132 15.22 -3.15 1.06
C ALA A 132 15.85 -3.07 2.46
N LYS A 133 16.91 -3.83 2.69
CA LYS A 133 17.66 -3.90 3.94
C LYS A 133 18.75 -2.83 3.99
N ILE A 134 18.87 -2.18 5.13
CA ILE A 134 20.01 -1.35 5.52
C ILE A 134 20.54 -1.79 6.89
N LEU A 135 21.83 -1.56 7.10
CA LEU A 135 22.52 -1.89 8.33
C LEU A 135 22.81 -0.62 9.11
N HIS A 136 22.62 -0.70 10.42
CA HIS A 136 22.96 0.36 11.39
C HIS A 136 22.37 1.71 10.96
N PRO A 137 21.04 1.76 10.71
CA PRO A 137 20.38 2.90 10.12
C PRO A 137 20.57 4.16 10.97
N LYS A 138 20.87 5.27 10.29
CA LYS A 138 20.73 6.60 10.87
C LYS A 138 19.32 7.07 10.58
N PHE A 139 18.53 7.22 11.63
CA PHE A 139 17.13 7.55 11.45
C PHE A 139 16.93 9.04 11.16
N SER A 140 16.22 9.25 10.07
CA SER A 140 15.71 10.51 9.57
C SER A 140 14.41 10.19 8.83
N LEU A 141 13.94 11.15 8.04
CA LEU A 141 12.89 10.89 7.07
C LEU A 141 13.45 10.04 5.90
N ILE A 142 13.00 8.79 5.79
CA ILE A 142 13.65 7.75 5.00
C ILE A 142 12.68 6.97 4.10
N SER A 143 13.12 6.55 2.91
CA SER A 143 12.37 5.63 2.05
C SER A 143 13.22 4.93 1.00
N VAL A 144 12.71 3.82 0.47
CA VAL A 144 13.17 3.26 -0.81
C VAL A 144 12.74 4.16 -1.97
N ILE A 145 13.65 4.42 -2.90
CA ILE A 145 13.39 5.07 -4.20
C ILE A 145 13.87 4.16 -5.35
N LEU A 146 13.22 4.28 -6.51
CA LEU A 146 13.49 3.47 -7.70
C LEU A 146 13.86 4.37 -8.89
N ARG A 147 14.85 3.98 -9.69
CA ARG A 147 15.21 4.73 -10.91
C ARG A 147 14.02 4.83 -11.86
N LEU A 148 13.76 6.02 -12.44
CA LEU A 148 12.61 6.25 -13.34
C LEU A 148 12.56 5.33 -14.56
N LEU A 149 13.72 5.00 -15.12
CA LEU A 149 13.81 4.12 -16.30
C LEU A 149 13.44 2.66 -15.97
N SER A 150 13.28 2.33 -14.68
CA SER A 150 13.03 0.98 -14.18
C SER A 150 11.55 0.75 -13.85
N LEU A 151 10.63 1.48 -14.49
CA LEU A 151 9.18 1.35 -14.31
C LEU A 151 8.53 0.15 -15.04
N ASN A 152 9.33 -0.68 -15.71
CA ASN A 152 8.89 -1.96 -16.27
C ASN A 152 9.03 -3.07 -15.21
N VAL A 153 8.25 -2.95 -14.13
CA VAL A 153 8.32 -3.84 -12.97
C VAL A 153 6.98 -4.46 -12.65
N ASP A 154 7.05 -5.64 -12.04
CA ASP A 154 5.92 -6.27 -11.38
C ASP A 154 5.74 -5.68 -9.99
N VAL A 155 4.50 -5.46 -9.56
CA VAL A 155 4.13 -4.84 -8.29
C VAL A 155 2.99 -5.62 -7.64
N HIS A 156 2.88 -5.56 -6.32
CA HIS A 156 1.68 -6.02 -5.62
C HIS A 156 0.79 -4.83 -5.28
N CYS A 157 -0.51 -5.02 -5.40
CA CYS A 157 -1.49 -4.01 -5.06
C CYS A 157 -2.59 -4.58 -4.16
N ASP A 158 -3.17 -3.69 -3.36
CA ASP A 158 -4.37 -3.95 -2.59
C ASP A 158 -5.57 -3.36 -3.35
N VAL A 159 -6.69 -4.08 -3.33
CA VAL A 159 -7.95 -3.64 -3.96
C VAL A 159 -8.85 -3.12 -2.86
N VAL A 160 -9.21 -1.84 -2.94
CA VAL A 160 -10.04 -1.17 -1.93
C VAL A 160 -11.33 -0.70 -2.58
N LEU A 161 -12.45 -1.05 -1.95
CA LEU A 161 -13.79 -0.68 -2.40
C LEU A 161 -14.41 0.28 -1.40
N TYR A 162 -14.79 1.47 -1.87
CA TYR A 162 -15.69 2.36 -1.14
C TYR A 162 -17.10 2.20 -1.69
N MET A 163 -18.08 1.92 -0.84
CA MET A 163 -19.43 1.62 -1.30
C MET A 163 -20.51 2.26 -0.44
N ALA A 164 -21.60 2.70 -1.06
CA ALA A 164 -22.81 3.16 -0.38
C ALA A 164 -24.07 2.63 -1.07
N VAL A 165 -25.06 2.22 -0.27
CA VAL A 165 -26.40 1.91 -0.73
C VAL A 165 -27.27 3.16 -0.68
N LYS A 166 -27.79 3.59 -1.82
CA LYS A 166 -28.68 4.75 -1.96
C LYS A 166 -30.01 4.32 -2.58
N ARG A 167 -31.04 4.18 -1.74
CA ARG A 167 -32.37 3.66 -2.15
C ARG A 167 -32.21 2.29 -2.82
N SER A 168 -32.58 2.18 -4.10
CA SER A 168 -32.50 0.95 -4.90
C SER A 168 -31.20 0.84 -5.72
N THR A 169 -30.15 1.57 -5.36
CA THR A 169 -28.89 1.61 -6.12
C THR A 169 -27.69 1.46 -5.20
N VAL A 170 -26.73 0.64 -5.59
CA VAL A 170 -25.41 0.57 -4.99
C VAL A 170 -24.45 1.42 -5.83
N ILE A 171 -23.73 2.34 -5.19
CA ILE A 171 -22.67 3.12 -5.82
C ILE A 171 -21.37 2.71 -5.17
N SER A 172 -20.42 2.25 -5.97
CA SER A 172 -19.08 1.89 -5.49
C SER A 172 -17.96 2.57 -6.27
N ARG A 173 -16.82 2.73 -5.61
CA ARG A 173 -15.56 3.24 -6.14
C ARG A 173 -14.47 2.24 -5.79
N LEU A 174 -13.95 1.56 -6.82
CA LEU A 174 -12.88 0.58 -6.68
C LEU A 174 -11.54 1.25 -7.01
N TYR A 175 -10.59 1.10 -6.10
CA TYR A 175 -9.23 1.59 -6.22
C TYR A 175 -8.25 0.42 -6.25
N MET A 176 -7.24 0.54 -7.12
CA MET A 176 -6.06 -0.31 -7.10
C MET A 176 -4.90 0.50 -6.52
N LEU A 177 -4.40 0.08 -5.36
CA LEU A 177 -3.38 0.80 -4.62
C LEU A 177 -2.11 -0.03 -4.57
N LEU A 178 -0.97 0.52 -4.95
CA LEU A 178 0.32 -0.14 -4.77
C LEU A 178 0.53 -0.41 -3.27
N ARG A 179 0.79 -1.67 -2.91
CA ARG A 179 1.02 -2.07 -1.52
C ARG A 179 2.23 -1.33 -0.97
N ASN A 180 2.22 -0.90 0.29
CA ASN A 180 3.33 -0.14 0.88
C ASN A 180 3.65 1.15 0.11
N SER A 181 2.65 1.80 -0.46
CA SER A 181 2.79 3.15 -1.04
C SER A 181 1.91 4.14 -0.27
N SER A 182 2.18 5.44 -0.44
CA SER A 182 1.35 6.50 0.16
C SER A 182 -0.04 6.65 -0.47
N GLN A 183 -0.40 5.77 -1.41
CA GLN A 183 -1.67 5.84 -2.14
C GLN A 183 -2.86 5.54 -1.22
N LYS A 184 -2.69 4.72 -0.20
CA LYS A 184 -3.76 4.38 0.74
C LYS A 184 -4.20 5.59 1.56
N GLU A 185 -3.26 6.30 2.16
CA GLU A 185 -3.54 7.51 2.94
C GLU A 185 -4.15 8.60 2.05
N ALA A 186 -3.66 8.76 0.82
CA ALA A 186 -4.21 9.72 -0.14
C ALA A 186 -5.66 9.42 -0.52
N VAL A 187 -6.01 8.14 -0.70
CA VAL A 187 -7.39 7.72 -0.98
C VAL A 187 -8.27 7.87 0.24
N GLN A 188 -7.79 7.53 1.44
CA GLN A 188 -8.54 7.72 2.69
C GLN A 188 -8.89 9.19 2.93
N GLU A 189 -7.94 10.12 2.75
CA GLU A 189 -8.24 11.55 2.90
C GLU A 189 -9.22 12.05 1.82
N ARG A 190 -9.10 11.54 0.58
CA ARG A 190 -10.05 11.86 -0.51
C ARG A 190 -11.48 11.37 -0.20
N GLU A 191 -11.61 10.17 0.36
CA GLU A 191 -12.89 9.52 0.62
C GLU A 191 -13.52 9.93 1.96
N LYS A 192 -12.79 10.62 2.84
CA LYS A 192 -13.26 11.09 4.16
C LYS A 192 -14.62 11.79 4.15
N ASN A 193 -14.84 12.69 3.17
CA ASN A 193 -16.11 13.39 3.01
C ASN A 193 -17.24 12.46 2.57
N GLN A 194 -16.91 11.40 1.82
CA GLN A 194 -17.85 10.41 1.33
C GLN A 194 -18.23 9.40 2.41
N VAL A 195 -17.27 9.01 3.25
CA VAL A 195 -17.51 8.19 4.45
C VAL A 195 -18.51 8.89 5.36
N SER A 196 -18.35 10.20 5.56
CA SER A 196 -19.33 11.03 6.31
C SER A 196 -20.73 11.05 5.67
N GLN A 197 -20.86 10.65 4.40
CA GLN A 197 -22.12 10.55 3.66
C GLN A 197 -22.64 9.10 3.55
N GLY A 198 -22.10 8.18 4.36
CA GLY A 198 -22.57 6.78 4.44
C GLY A 198 -21.87 5.82 3.48
N TYR A 199 -20.67 6.15 2.97
CA TYR A 199 -19.82 5.15 2.31
C TYR A 199 -19.05 4.34 3.36
N SER A 200 -18.95 3.04 3.13
CA SER A 200 -18.10 2.11 3.87
C SER A 200 -16.86 1.75 3.05
N GLU A 201 -15.71 1.63 3.71
CA GLU A 201 -14.47 1.09 3.13
C GLU A 201 -14.45 -0.42 3.34
N LEU A 202 -14.18 -1.18 2.27
CA LEU A 202 -13.96 -2.62 2.30
C LEU A 202 -12.59 -2.90 1.67
N VAL A 203 -11.72 -3.57 2.41
CA VAL A 203 -10.44 -4.08 1.91
C VAL A 203 -10.69 -5.48 1.37
N LEU A 204 -10.56 -5.64 0.07
CA LEU A 204 -10.81 -6.91 -0.61
C LEU A 204 -9.53 -7.74 -0.70
N SER A 205 -9.68 -8.99 -1.14
CA SER A 205 -8.54 -9.87 -1.40
C SER A 205 -7.58 -9.22 -2.41
N SER A 206 -6.29 -9.54 -2.30
CA SER A 206 -5.29 -9.08 -3.27
C SER A 206 -5.40 -9.89 -4.58
N PRO A 207 -4.95 -9.34 -5.73
CA PRO A 207 -4.82 -10.11 -6.96
C PRO A 207 -3.99 -11.38 -6.78
N TYR A 208 -4.25 -12.39 -7.62
CA TYR A 208 -3.66 -13.73 -7.49
C TYR A 208 -2.13 -13.75 -7.57
N GLY A 209 -1.53 -12.71 -8.15
CA GLY A 209 -0.09 -12.54 -8.28
C GLY A 209 0.28 -11.07 -8.41
N SER A 210 1.56 -10.82 -8.68
CA SER A 210 2.01 -9.48 -9.03
C SER A 210 1.47 -9.05 -10.39
N LEU A 211 1.19 -7.77 -10.52
CA LEU A 211 0.70 -7.14 -11.75
C LEU A 211 1.80 -6.24 -12.33
N LYS A 212 1.78 -6.07 -13.64
CA LYS A 212 2.71 -5.17 -14.31
C LYS A 212 2.30 -3.72 -14.12
N LEU A 213 3.24 -2.88 -13.69
CA LEU A 213 3.00 -1.44 -13.54
C LEU A 213 2.69 -0.82 -14.92
N ASN A 214 1.80 0.18 -14.93
CA ASN A 214 1.27 0.85 -16.13
C ASN A 214 0.38 -0.01 -17.04
N SER A 215 0.01 -1.23 -16.66
CA SER A 215 -0.98 -2.03 -17.39
C SER A 215 -2.41 -1.57 -17.13
N TRP A 216 -3.31 -1.84 -18.07
CA TRP A 216 -4.74 -1.53 -17.94
C TRP A 216 -5.54 -2.76 -17.52
N PHE A 217 -6.61 -2.50 -16.78
CA PHE A 217 -7.50 -3.50 -16.22
C PHE A 217 -8.95 -3.07 -16.41
N ALA A 218 -9.79 -3.98 -16.91
CA ALA A 218 -11.23 -3.79 -16.97
C ALA A 218 -11.88 -4.39 -15.71
N LEU A 219 -12.79 -3.63 -15.08
CA LEU A 219 -13.67 -4.17 -14.04
C LEU A 219 -14.90 -4.77 -14.71
N LYS A 220 -15.20 -6.04 -14.42
CA LYS A 220 -16.45 -6.68 -14.82
C LYS A 220 -17.32 -6.96 -13.60
N ASN A 221 -18.61 -6.71 -13.78
CA ASN A 221 -19.66 -7.12 -12.86
C ASN A 221 -20.93 -7.38 -13.70
N PRO A 222 -21.54 -8.58 -13.60
CA PRO A 222 -22.66 -9.00 -14.46
C PRO A 222 -23.96 -8.23 -14.22
N HIS A 223 -24.09 -7.57 -13.07
CA HIS A 223 -25.29 -6.83 -12.66
C HIS A 223 -25.12 -5.31 -12.76
N SER A 224 -23.93 -4.85 -13.17
CA SER A 224 -23.62 -3.44 -13.25
C SER A 224 -24.46 -2.76 -14.33
N THR A 225 -25.00 -1.60 -13.99
CA THR A 225 -25.68 -0.72 -14.95
C THR A 225 -24.68 0.21 -15.63
N SER A 226 -23.59 0.55 -14.93
CA SER A 226 -22.53 1.41 -15.45
C SER A 226 -21.22 1.18 -14.70
N ILE A 227 -20.12 1.22 -15.43
CA ILE A 227 -18.74 1.18 -14.94
C ILE A 227 -18.00 2.32 -15.66
N ASN A 228 -17.42 3.26 -14.93
CA ASN A 228 -16.72 4.41 -15.51
C ASN A 228 -15.47 4.80 -14.71
N PRO A 229 -14.28 4.86 -15.34
CA PRO A 229 -14.01 4.41 -16.72
C PRO A 229 -14.14 2.87 -16.84
N GLU A 230 -14.35 2.38 -18.06
CA GLU A 230 -14.44 0.92 -18.33
C GLU A 230 -13.12 0.20 -18.06
N LYS A 231 -11.99 0.90 -18.21
CA LYS A 231 -10.66 0.43 -17.88
C LYS A 231 -9.93 1.43 -16.98
N ILE A 232 -9.17 0.93 -16.02
CA ILE A 232 -8.29 1.70 -15.15
C ILE A 232 -6.84 1.23 -15.33
N GLN A 233 -5.89 2.15 -15.20
CA GLN A 233 -4.47 1.83 -15.29
C GLN A 233 -3.88 1.65 -13.88
N LEU A 234 -2.98 0.68 -13.70
CA LEU A 234 -2.19 0.57 -12.48
C LEU A 234 -1.05 1.59 -12.52
N LEU A 235 -1.24 2.71 -11.83
CA LEU A 235 -0.35 3.87 -11.94
C LEU A 235 0.78 3.86 -10.90
N PRO A 236 1.90 4.55 -11.17
CA PRO A 236 3.00 4.73 -10.23
C PRO A 236 2.58 5.39 -8.90
N ALA A 237 3.36 5.15 -7.84
CA ALA A 237 3.05 5.58 -6.48
C ALA A 237 2.94 7.11 -6.31
N ASP A 238 3.61 7.89 -7.16
CA ASP A 238 3.59 9.36 -7.16
C ASP A 238 2.39 9.97 -7.88
N THR A 239 1.42 9.16 -8.29
CA THR A 239 0.20 9.59 -8.97
C THR A 239 -1.04 9.35 -8.12
N THR A 240 -2.12 10.10 -8.42
CA THR A 240 -3.44 9.78 -7.87
C THR A 240 -3.86 8.40 -8.39
N PRO A 241 -4.17 7.43 -7.52
CA PRO A 241 -4.56 6.10 -7.95
C PRO A 241 -5.75 6.13 -8.88
N SER A 242 -5.73 5.29 -9.92
CA SER A 242 -6.88 5.11 -10.78
C SER A 242 -8.06 4.57 -9.96
N CYS A 243 -9.24 5.05 -10.30
CA CYS A 243 -10.49 4.69 -9.64
C CYS A 243 -11.52 4.36 -10.71
N CYS A 244 -12.24 3.26 -10.52
CA CYS A 244 -13.43 2.95 -11.30
C CYS A 244 -14.68 3.17 -10.44
N LYS A 245 -15.64 3.93 -10.94
CA LYS A 245 -16.96 4.05 -10.32
C LYS A 245 -17.92 3.05 -10.96
N MET A 246 -18.51 2.19 -10.15
CA MET A 246 -19.51 1.23 -10.58
C MET A 246 -20.87 1.57 -9.96
N ILE A 247 -21.93 1.40 -10.75
CA ILE A 247 -23.32 1.60 -10.34
C ILE A 247 -24.08 0.30 -10.63
N ILE A 248 -24.75 -0.22 -9.62
CA ILE A 248 -25.54 -1.46 -9.68
C ILE A 248 -26.93 -1.17 -9.13
N ARG A 249 -27.98 -1.79 -9.68
CA ARG A 249 -29.27 -1.82 -9.00
C ARG A 249 -29.15 -2.73 -7.77
N ASN A 250 -29.65 -2.26 -6.63
CA ASN A 250 -29.70 -3.10 -5.44
C ASN A 250 -30.82 -4.13 -5.60
N THR A 251 -30.45 -5.34 -6.03
CA THR A 251 -31.37 -6.47 -6.20
C THR A 251 -31.31 -7.47 -5.05
N GLY A 252 -30.55 -7.17 -3.99
CA GLY A 252 -30.37 -8.09 -2.87
C GLY A 252 -29.65 -9.38 -3.25
N VAL A 253 -28.57 -9.27 -4.03
CA VAL A 253 -27.69 -10.39 -4.44
C VAL A 253 -26.26 -9.96 -4.25
N ASP A 254 -25.38 -10.90 -3.94
CA ASP A 254 -23.95 -10.65 -3.74
C ASP A 254 -23.32 -9.90 -4.91
N ILE A 255 -22.33 -9.05 -4.61
CA ILE A 255 -21.64 -8.24 -5.61
C ILE A 255 -20.38 -8.96 -6.04
N GLU A 256 -20.47 -9.67 -7.15
CA GLU A 256 -19.32 -10.31 -7.80
C GLU A 256 -18.51 -9.28 -8.61
N MET A 257 -17.20 -9.27 -8.44
CA MET A 257 -16.30 -8.39 -9.18
C MET A 257 -15.12 -9.17 -9.74
N GLU A 258 -14.73 -8.81 -10.96
CA GLU A 258 -13.60 -9.42 -11.65
C GLU A 258 -12.74 -8.33 -12.28
N LEU A 259 -11.42 -8.43 -12.12
CA LEU A 259 -10.47 -7.59 -12.84
C LEU A 259 -9.80 -8.42 -13.94
N ILE A 260 -9.82 -7.88 -15.15
CA ILE A 260 -9.30 -8.52 -16.35
C ILE A 260 -8.20 -7.65 -16.93
N GLY A 261 -7.02 -8.24 -17.10
CA GLY A 261 -5.88 -7.56 -17.73
C GLY A 261 -6.06 -7.42 -19.25
N ASP A 262 -5.21 -6.60 -19.88
CA ASP A 262 -5.19 -6.46 -21.34
C ASP A 262 -4.85 -7.76 -22.10
N ASP A 263 -4.33 -8.78 -21.41
CA ASP A 263 -4.12 -10.12 -21.96
C ASP A 263 -5.38 -11.01 -21.88
N GLU A 264 -6.53 -10.41 -21.54
CA GLU A 264 -7.85 -11.04 -21.36
C GLU A 264 -7.89 -12.07 -20.23
N ARG A 265 -6.86 -12.12 -19.37
CA ARG A 265 -6.85 -13.00 -18.20
C ARG A 265 -7.47 -12.33 -17.00
N THR A 266 -8.26 -13.10 -16.26
CA THR A 266 -8.70 -12.74 -14.92
C THR A 266 -7.50 -12.74 -13.98
N VAL A 267 -7.18 -11.57 -13.43
CA VAL A 267 -6.07 -11.40 -12.47
C VAL A 267 -6.54 -11.37 -11.02
N TRP A 268 -7.84 -11.16 -10.82
CA TRP A 268 -8.48 -11.08 -9.51
C TRP A 268 -9.98 -11.29 -9.65
N ARG A 269 -10.57 -11.96 -8.66
CA ARG A 269 -12.01 -12.06 -8.48
C ARG A 269 -12.32 -12.02 -7.01
N ASP A 270 -13.36 -11.30 -6.65
CA ASP A 270 -13.86 -11.26 -5.29
C ASP A 270 -15.37 -11.06 -5.27
N MET A 271 -15.96 -11.25 -4.10
CA MET A 271 -17.38 -11.15 -3.85
C MET A 271 -17.60 -10.37 -2.57
N VAL A 272 -18.49 -9.38 -2.61
CA VAL A 272 -19.00 -8.74 -1.40
C VAL A 272 -20.36 -9.36 -1.08
N PRO A 273 -20.49 -10.10 0.04
CA PRO A 273 -21.76 -10.67 0.47
C PRO A 273 -22.81 -9.60 0.73
N ILE A 274 -24.08 -9.92 0.45
CA ILE A 274 -25.23 -9.04 0.70
C ILE A 274 -25.26 -8.47 2.12
N ASP A 275 -24.92 -9.29 3.12
CA ASP A 275 -24.97 -8.95 4.54
C ASP A 275 -23.96 -7.85 4.91
N GLU A 276 -22.92 -7.61 4.09
CA GLU A 276 -21.93 -6.57 4.34
C GLU A 276 -22.41 -5.17 3.96
N TYR A 277 -23.43 -5.05 3.10
CA TYR A 277 -23.91 -3.75 2.62
C TYR A 277 -25.42 -3.55 2.68
N ILE A 278 -26.20 -4.60 2.94
CA ILE A 278 -27.60 -4.48 3.33
C ILE A 278 -27.68 -4.64 4.85
N THR A 279 -27.80 -3.51 5.54
CA THR A 279 -28.23 -3.54 6.94
C THR A 279 -29.75 -3.76 6.95
N GLU A 280 -30.19 -4.92 7.42
CA GLU A 280 -31.60 -5.13 7.73
C GLU A 280 -32.01 -4.06 8.76
N THR A 281 -32.73 -3.04 8.30
CA THR A 281 -33.54 -2.24 9.19
C THR A 281 -34.74 -3.11 9.57
N HIS A 282 -34.57 -3.97 10.56
CA HIS A 282 -35.71 -4.46 11.31
C HIS A 282 -36.40 -3.26 11.93
N SER A 283 -37.50 -2.88 11.29
CA SER A 283 -38.45 -1.91 11.75
C SER A 283 -39.06 -2.41 13.06
N THR A 284 -39.03 -1.59 14.11
CA THR A 284 -40.10 -1.62 15.10
C THR A 284 -40.90 -0.34 14.93
N SER A 285 -41.92 -0.42 14.08
CA SER A 285 -43.11 0.39 14.23
C SER A 285 -43.68 0.14 15.63
N LYS A 286 -43.92 1.23 16.37
CA LYS A 286 -44.99 1.34 17.35
C LYS A 286 -45.90 2.48 16.91
#